data_AF-A0A2U8VZ02-F1
#
_entry.id   AF-A0A2U8VZ02-F1
#
_cell.length_a   1.000
_cell.length_b   1.000
_cell.length_c   1.000
_cell.angle_alpha   90.00
_cell.angle_beta   90.00
_cell.angle_gamma   90.00
#
_symmetry.space_group_name_H-M   'P 1'
#
loop_
_entity.id
_entity.type
_entity.pdbx_description
1 polymer ?
#
loop_
_entity_poly.entity_id
_entity_poly.type
_entity_poly.pdbx_seq_one_letter_code
_entity_poly.pdbx_strand_id
1 'polypeptide(L)'
;MTASSSPPGHIALPRVVDVCGDDADVLALSVARFVAAGYLTGDVACWEAAFDGAEQLLGPDEGGRFVAGVVGIVRALRAERDRDWSFMPATCCRVTGHECALVGLIGRGRRCLWDEVARGAAEITGRAEAPRLVAALRAAVGSIDAAADRLGSSVPRRPAGSALH
;
A
#
# COMPACT_ATOMS: atom_id res chain seq x y z
N MET A 1 -26.26 -39.32 17.93
CA MET A 1 -24.99 -38.58 17.83
C MET A 1 -24.93 -37.95 16.45
N THR A 2 -25.44 -36.73 16.31
CA THR A 2 -25.40 -35.97 15.04
C THR A 2 -24.16 -35.08 15.07
N ALA A 3 -23.18 -35.37 14.24
CA ALA A 3 -22.03 -34.52 14.01
C ALA A 3 -22.49 -33.28 13.26
N SER A 4 -22.52 -32.14 13.93
CA SER A 4 -22.73 -30.84 13.29
C SER A 4 -21.39 -30.37 12.72
N SER A 5 -21.17 -30.65 11.45
CA SER A 5 -20.04 -30.09 10.70
C SER A 5 -20.32 -28.62 10.42
N SER A 6 -19.71 -27.74 11.22
CA SER A 6 -19.64 -26.32 10.88
C SER A 6 -18.82 -26.15 9.60
N PRO A 7 -19.26 -25.35 8.62
CA PRO A 7 -18.46 -25.07 7.44
C PRO A 7 -17.18 -24.31 7.86
N PRO A 8 -16.05 -24.48 7.15
CA PRO A 8 -14.84 -23.73 7.44
C PRO A 8 -15.16 -22.23 7.36
N GLY A 9 -15.01 -21.54 8.48
CA GLY A 9 -15.32 -20.11 8.58
C GLY A 9 -14.51 -19.35 7.53
N HIS A 10 -15.20 -18.64 6.63
CA HIS A 10 -14.55 -17.67 5.76
C HIS A 10 -13.82 -16.66 6.63
N ILE A 11 -12.48 -16.73 6.66
CA ILE A 11 -11.67 -15.68 7.28
C ILE A 11 -11.97 -14.41 6.50
N ALA A 12 -12.72 -13.51 7.11
CA ALA A 12 -13.07 -12.24 6.48
C ALA A 12 -11.78 -11.46 6.21
N LEU A 13 -11.58 -11.01 4.97
CA LEU A 13 -10.43 -10.18 4.63
C LEU A 13 -10.42 -8.91 5.50
N PRO A 14 -9.26 -8.49 6.06
CA PRO A 14 -9.15 -7.23 6.80
C PRO A 14 -9.64 -6.03 5.98
N ARG A 15 -10.03 -4.94 6.66
CA ARG A 15 -10.31 -3.68 5.97
C ARG A 15 -9.06 -2.82 5.91
N VAL A 16 -9.01 -1.91 4.92
CA VAL A 16 -7.92 -0.93 4.78
C VAL A 16 -7.67 -0.18 6.08
N VAL A 17 -8.73 0.25 6.76
CA VAL A 17 -8.68 0.97 8.05
C VAL A 17 -8.12 0.15 9.22
N ASP A 18 -8.10 -1.18 9.10
CA ASP A 18 -7.57 -2.07 10.14
C ASP A 18 -6.07 -2.35 9.93
N VAL A 19 -5.53 -2.01 8.75
CA VAL A 19 -4.17 -2.40 8.31
C VAL A 19 -3.26 -1.19 8.12
N CYS A 20 -3.78 -0.10 7.56
CA CYS A 20 -3.02 1.12 7.29
C CYS A 20 -2.94 1.96 8.57
N GLY A 21 -1.74 2.48 8.89
CA GLY A 21 -1.52 3.29 10.09
C GLY A 21 -1.93 4.76 9.92
N ASP A 22 -1.87 5.27 8.69
CA ASP A 22 -2.22 6.64 8.32
C ASP A 22 -2.66 6.76 6.85
N ASP A 23 -3.00 7.97 6.41
CA ASP A 23 -3.47 8.23 5.05
C ASP A 23 -2.37 8.02 3.98
N ALA A 24 -1.09 8.09 4.35
CA ALA A 24 0.00 7.80 3.42
C ALA A 24 0.11 6.30 3.15
N ASP A 25 -0.10 5.44 4.16
CA ASP A 25 -0.22 3.99 3.98
C ASP A 25 -1.41 3.64 3.07
N VAL A 26 -2.55 4.31 3.27
CA VAL A 26 -3.75 4.13 2.41
C VAL A 26 -3.42 4.52 0.97
N LEU A 27 -2.82 5.69 0.75
CA LEU A 27 -2.44 6.16 -0.57
C LEU A 27 -1.41 5.22 -1.23
N ALA A 28 -0.43 4.74 -0.47
CA ALA A 28 0.60 3.82 -0.98
C ALA A 28 -0.04 2.50 -1.44
N LEU A 29 -0.99 1.95 -0.67
CA LEU A 29 -1.73 0.76 -1.04
C LEU A 29 -2.58 0.99 -2.29
N SER A 30 -3.29 2.11 -2.39
CA SER A 30 -4.09 2.46 -3.57
C SER A 30 -3.24 2.60 -4.83
N VAL A 31 -2.11 3.30 -4.75
CA VAL A 31 -1.14 3.41 -5.86
C VAL A 31 -0.59 2.03 -6.22
N ALA A 32 -0.21 1.20 -5.24
CA ALA A 32 0.29 -0.14 -5.49
C ALA A 32 -0.73 -0.99 -6.25
N ARG A 33 -2.03 -0.89 -5.93
CA ARG A 33 -3.12 -1.59 -6.63
C ARG A 33 -3.31 -1.10 -8.05
N PHE A 34 -3.29 0.20 -8.28
CA PHE A 34 -3.37 0.77 -9.63
C PHE A 34 -2.19 0.31 -10.51
N VAL A 35 -0.97 0.37 -9.98
CA VAL A 35 0.23 -0.11 -10.67
C VAL A 35 0.16 -1.61 -10.94
N ALA A 36 -0.31 -2.40 -9.96
CA ALA A 36 -0.50 -3.84 -10.12
C ALA A 36 -1.52 -4.16 -11.22
N ALA A 37 -2.64 -3.45 -11.23
CA ALA A 37 -3.67 -3.55 -12.27
C ALA A 37 -3.11 -3.18 -13.64
N GLY A 38 -2.36 -2.08 -13.75
CA GLY A 38 -1.71 -1.67 -15.00
C GLY A 38 -0.75 -2.73 -15.55
N TYR A 39 -0.01 -3.45 -14.69
CA TYR A 39 0.79 -4.59 -15.13
C TYR A 39 -0.04 -5.82 -15.54
N LEU A 40 -1.21 -6.02 -14.94
CA LEU A 40 -2.07 -7.16 -15.24
C LEU A 40 -2.82 -6.96 -16.55
N THR A 41 -3.31 -5.75 -16.81
CA THR A 41 -4.18 -5.42 -17.94
C THR A 41 -3.44 -4.80 -19.11
N GLY A 42 -2.26 -4.21 -18.89
CA GLY A 42 -1.58 -3.39 -19.88
C GLY A 42 -2.25 -2.04 -20.15
N ASP A 43 -3.22 -1.64 -19.31
CA ASP A 43 -4.00 -0.43 -19.49
C ASP A 43 -3.29 0.81 -18.90
N VAL A 44 -3.02 1.79 -19.76
CA VAL A 44 -2.42 3.08 -19.38
C VAL A 44 -3.30 3.84 -18.38
N ALA A 45 -4.62 3.68 -18.42
CA ALA A 45 -5.54 4.38 -17.53
C ALA A 45 -5.32 4.02 -16.05
N CYS A 46 -4.83 2.81 -15.77
CA CYS A 46 -4.45 2.42 -14.41
C CYS A 46 -3.22 3.19 -13.90
N TRP A 47 -2.28 3.53 -14.80
CA TRP A 47 -1.12 4.33 -14.45
C TRP A 47 -1.51 5.79 -14.21
N GLU A 48 -2.29 6.38 -15.12
CA GLU A 48 -2.83 7.73 -14.97
C GLU A 48 -3.61 7.88 -13.66
N ALA A 49 -4.49 6.94 -13.33
CA ALA A 49 -5.25 6.98 -12.07
C ALA A 49 -4.37 6.95 -10.81
N ALA A 50 -3.19 6.31 -10.87
CA ALA A 50 -2.24 6.35 -9.76
C ALA A 50 -1.63 7.74 -9.59
N PHE A 51 -1.23 8.38 -10.70
CA PHE A 51 -0.71 9.75 -10.70
C PHE A 51 -1.79 10.75 -10.28
N ASP A 52 -2.96 10.75 -10.95
CA ASP A 52 -4.09 11.64 -10.64
C ASP A 52 -4.45 11.62 -9.15
N GLY A 53 -4.57 10.42 -8.57
CA GLY A 53 -4.91 10.28 -7.15
C GLY A 53 -3.84 10.82 -6.20
N ALA A 54 -2.56 10.58 -6.48
CA ALA A 54 -1.46 11.09 -5.66
C ALA A 54 -1.25 12.60 -5.84
N GLU A 55 -1.31 13.10 -7.06
CA GLU A 55 -1.12 14.52 -7.39
C GLU A 55 -2.28 15.38 -6.90
N GLN A 56 -3.51 14.85 -6.86
CA GLN A 56 -4.65 15.54 -6.26
C GLN A 56 -4.44 15.83 -4.76
N LEU A 57 -3.77 14.93 -4.04
CA LEU A 57 -3.57 15.02 -2.60
C LEU A 57 -2.26 15.74 -2.22
N LEU A 58 -1.19 15.48 -2.96
CA LEU A 58 0.17 15.93 -2.64
C LEU A 58 0.66 17.06 -3.56
N GLY A 59 -0.04 17.33 -4.66
CA GLY A 59 0.42 18.20 -5.73
C GLY A 59 1.34 17.46 -6.72
N PRO A 60 1.63 18.06 -7.89
CA PRO A 60 2.30 17.37 -9.00
C PRO A 60 3.73 16.91 -8.69
N ASP A 61 4.52 17.71 -7.95
CA ASP A 61 5.91 17.36 -7.64
C ASP A 61 6.02 16.22 -6.62
N GLU A 62 5.36 16.38 -5.46
CA GLU A 62 5.38 15.37 -4.39
C GLU A 62 4.60 14.12 -4.78
N GLY A 63 3.45 14.28 -5.45
CA GLY A 63 2.64 13.18 -5.97
C GLY A 63 3.42 12.32 -6.95
N GLY A 64 4.09 12.93 -7.95
CA GLY A 64 4.91 12.18 -8.91
C GLY A 64 6.05 11.40 -8.25
N ARG A 65 6.75 12.00 -7.28
CA ARG A 65 7.81 11.31 -6.51
C ARG A 65 7.25 10.15 -5.69
N PHE A 66 6.11 10.35 -5.04
CA PHE A 66 5.42 9.31 -4.27
C PHE A 66 5.05 8.12 -5.17
N VAL A 67 4.41 8.38 -6.31
CA VAL A 67 4.06 7.32 -7.28
C VAL A 67 5.31 6.59 -7.76
N ALA A 68 6.38 7.31 -8.12
CA ALA A 68 7.63 6.70 -8.55
C ALA A 68 8.23 5.75 -7.49
N GLY A 69 8.18 6.15 -6.21
CA GLY A 69 8.60 5.30 -5.09
C GLY A 69 7.80 4.01 -4.98
N VAL A 70 6.47 4.11 -5.00
CA VAL A 70 5.58 2.93 -4.92
C VAL A 70 5.71 2.04 -6.16
N VAL A 71 5.86 2.63 -7.36
CA VAL A 71 6.15 1.89 -8.60
C VAL A 71 7.46 1.11 -8.46
N GLY A 72 8.50 1.71 -7.89
CA GLY A 72 9.77 1.05 -7.59
C GLY A 72 9.58 -0.19 -6.70
N ILE A 73 8.79 -0.06 -5.62
CA ILE A 73 8.46 -1.17 -4.73
C ILE A 73 7.74 -2.29 -5.48
N VAL A 74 6.67 -1.98 -6.24
CA VAL A 74 5.89 -2.99 -6.98
C VAL A 74 6.75 -3.68 -8.04
N ARG A 75 7.62 -2.94 -8.74
CA ARG A 75 8.55 -3.51 -9.72
C ARG A 75 9.55 -4.46 -9.08
N ALA A 76 10.13 -4.07 -7.95
CA ALA A 76 11.07 -4.91 -7.23
C ALA A 76 10.38 -6.18 -6.70
N LEU A 77 9.20 -6.05 -6.10
CA LEU A 77 8.39 -7.18 -5.64
C LEU A 77 8.08 -8.14 -6.79
N ARG A 78 7.66 -7.64 -7.96
CA ARG A 78 7.39 -8.46 -9.14
C ARG A 78 8.64 -9.16 -9.67
N ALA A 79 9.80 -8.52 -9.62
CA ALA A 79 11.04 -9.07 -10.13
C ALA A 79 11.65 -10.15 -9.23
N GLU A 80 11.35 -10.13 -7.93
CA GLU A 80 11.97 -11.03 -6.95
C GLU A 80 11.03 -12.09 -6.39
N ARG A 81 9.73 -12.04 -6.69
CA ARG A 81 8.80 -13.05 -6.19
C ARG A 81 8.81 -14.33 -7.01
N ASP A 82 8.61 -15.45 -6.31
CA ASP A 82 8.58 -16.79 -6.90
C ASP A 82 7.16 -17.35 -7.12
N ARG A 83 6.10 -16.59 -6.79
CA ARG A 83 4.68 -17.04 -6.87
C ARG A 83 3.80 -16.02 -7.59
N ASP A 84 2.46 -16.06 -7.45
CA ASP A 84 1.45 -15.06 -7.93
C ASP A 84 0.95 -14.11 -6.84
N TRP A 85 0.72 -12.83 -7.17
CA TRP A 85 0.47 -11.76 -6.20
C TRP A 85 -0.99 -11.36 -6.28
N SER A 86 -1.74 -11.75 -5.27
CA SER A 86 -3.14 -11.37 -5.14
C SER A 86 -3.28 -9.98 -4.51
N PHE A 87 -4.01 -9.10 -5.19
CA PHE A 87 -4.38 -7.77 -4.73
C PHE A 87 -5.86 -7.53 -5.04
N MET A 88 -6.49 -6.58 -4.34
CA MET A 88 -7.86 -6.16 -4.60
C MET A 88 -7.89 -4.96 -5.55
N PRO A 89 -9.03 -4.68 -6.22
CA PRO A 89 -9.20 -3.44 -6.98
C PRO A 89 -8.89 -2.20 -6.13
N ALA A 90 -8.38 -1.14 -6.76
CA ALA A 90 -7.92 0.08 -6.06
C ALA A 90 -8.95 0.67 -5.07
N THR A 91 -10.23 0.64 -5.42
CA THR A 91 -11.34 1.18 -4.63
C THR A 91 -11.90 0.20 -3.58
N CYS A 92 -11.37 -1.03 -3.50
CA CYS A 92 -11.86 -2.02 -2.57
C CYS A 92 -11.46 -1.70 -1.13
N CYS A 93 -12.40 -1.73 -0.20
CA CYS A 93 -12.11 -1.51 1.22
C CYS A 93 -11.48 -2.72 1.92
N ARG A 94 -11.34 -3.87 1.23
CA ARG A 94 -10.75 -5.10 1.77
C ARG A 94 -9.31 -5.26 1.34
N VAL A 95 -8.53 -6.00 2.11
CA VAL A 95 -7.08 -6.17 1.93
C VAL A 95 -6.73 -7.66 1.87
N THR A 96 -5.92 -8.09 0.91
CA THR A 96 -5.41 -9.46 0.83
C THR A 96 -4.28 -9.69 1.83
N GLY A 97 -3.93 -10.95 2.10
CA GLY A 97 -2.75 -11.26 2.91
C GLY A 97 -1.45 -10.68 2.34
N HIS A 98 -1.29 -10.63 1.01
CA HIS A 98 -0.11 -10.03 0.41
C HIS A 98 -0.09 -8.50 0.52
N GLU A 99 -1.25 -7.86 0.40
CA GLU A 99 -1.37 -6.42 0.60
C GLU A 99 -1.07 -6.04 2.07
N CYS A 100 -1.58 -6.83 3.03
CA CYS A 100 -1.22 -6.67 4.44
C CYS A 100 0.29 -6.81 4.66
N ALA A 101 0.92 -7.82 4.04
CA ALA A 101 2.37 -8.01 4.14
C ALA A 101 3.14 -6.83 3.55
N LEU A 102 2.69 -6.28 2.41
CA LEU A 102 3.29 -5.11 1.77
C LEU A 102 3.18 -3.85 2.65
N VAL A 103 1.99 -3.54 3.16
CA VAL A 103 1.78 -2.39 4.05
C VAL A 103 2.61 -2.54 5.33
N GLY A 104 2.62 -3.73 5.93
CA GLY A 104 3.47 -4.00 7.10
C GLY A 104 4.97 -3.83 6.81
N LEU A 105 5.41 -4.16 5.60
CA LEU A 105 6.79 -3.98 5.16
C LEU A 105 7.15 -2.50 4.96
N ILE A 106 6.25 -1.73 4.36
CA ILE A 106 6.37 -0.26 4.25
C ILE A 106 6.46 0.35 5.65
N GLY A 107 5.57 -0.01 6.57
CA GLY A 107 5.58 0.51 7.94
C GLY A 107 6.86 0.18 8.71
N ARG A 108 7.44 -1.00 8.52
CA ARG A 108 8.77 -1.34 9.07
C ARG A 108 9.88 -0.48 8.45
N GLY A 109 9.81 -0.23 7.15
CA GLY A 109 10.73 0.65 6.43
C GLY A 109 10.71 2.09 6.97
N ARG A 110 9.52 2.64 7.17
CA ARG A 110 9.31 3.99 7.75
C ARG A 110 9.89 4.10 9.17
N ARG A 111 9.84 3.02 9.95
CA ARG A 111 10.49 2.92 11.28
C ARG A 111 12.00 2.57 11.23
N CYS A 112 12.60 2.50 10.04
CA CYS A 112 14.00 2.15 9.82
C CYS A 112 14.42 0.77 10.39
N LEU A 113 13.49 -0.18 10.49
CA LEU A 113 13.73 -1.53 11.02
C LEU A 113 14.30 -2.45 9.92
N TRP A 114 15.47 -2.12 9.39
CA TRP A 114 15.98 -2.70 8.13
C TRP A 114 16.22 -4.22 8.16
N ASP A 115 16.56 -4.78 9.32
CA ASP A 115 16.71 -6.23 9.47
C ASP A 115 15.34 -6.94 9.40
N GLU A 116 14.30 -6.33 9.95
CA GLU A 116 12.93 -6.84 9.82
C GLU A 116 12.37 -6.63 8.42
N VAL A 117 12.76 -5.54 7.74
CA VAL A 117 12.44 -5.32 6.33
C VAL A 117 13.09 -6.40 5.47
N ALA A 118 14.36 -6.72 5.69
CA ALA A 118 15.04 -7.77 4.93
C ALA A 118 14.33 -9.14 5.09
N ARG A 119 13.99 -9.52 6.32
CA ARG A 119 13.25 -10.76 6.59
C ARG A 119 11.86 -10.76 5.97
N GLY A 120 11.08 -9.69 6.18
CA GLY A 120 9.74 -9.59 5.60
C GLY A 120 9.74 -9.54 4.07
N ALA A 121 10.78 -8.96 3.46
CA ALA A 121 10.97 -8.95 2.01
C ALA A 121 11.27 -10.36 1.46
N ALA A 122 12.11 -11.13 2.13
CA ALA A 122 12.35 -12.54 1.82
C ALA A 122 11.05 -13.37 1.93
N GLU A 123 10.29 -13.19 3.01
CA GLU A 123 9.01 -13.87 3.24
C GLU A 123 7.97 -13.57 2.15
N ILE A 124 7.72 -12.29 1.83
CA ILE A 124 6.68 -11.90 0.86
C ILE A 124 7.04 -12.30 -0.58
N THR A 125 8.33 -12.40 -0.90
CA THR A 125 8.81 -12.86 -2.21
C THR A 125 8.91 -14.38 -2.30
N GLY A 126 8.99 -15.07 -1.16
CA GLY A 126 9.23 -16.52 -1.09
C GLY A 126 10.68 -16.91 -1.34
N ARG A 127 11.62 -15.97 -1.18
CA ARG A 127 13.06 -16.15 -1.41
C ARG A 127 13.87 -16.21 -0.13
N ALA A 128 15.12 -16.64 -0.22
CA ALA A 128 16.08 -16.47 0.87
C ALA A 128 16.40 -14.99 1.12
N GLU A 129 16.48 -14.19 0.05
CA GLU A 129 16.75 -12.75 0.09
C GLU A 129 16.00 -12.02 -1.03
N ALA A 130 15.66 -10.75 -0.77
CA ALA A 130 15.00 -9.86 -1.73
C ALA A 130 15.66 -8.46 -1.74
N PRO A 131 16.93 -8.37 -2.17
CA PRO A 131 17.71 -7.14 -2.06
C PRO A 131 17.13 -5.98 -2.88
N ARG A 132 16.50 -6.23 -4.03
CA ARG A 132 15.88 -5.16 -4.84
C ARG A 132 14.68 -4.57 -4.11
N LEU A 133 13.86 -5.40 -3.46
CA LEU A 133 12.71 -4.95 -2.70
C LEU A 133 13.13 -4.11 -1.49
N VAL A 134 14.17 -4.55 -0.76
CA VAL A 134 14.76 -3.78 0.35
C VAL A 134 15.29 -2.43 -0.14
N ALA A 135 16.02 -2.41 -1.26
CA ALA A 135 16.55 -1.17 -1.84
C ALA A 135 15.43 -0.22 -2.30
N ALA A 136 14.38 -0.75 -2.95
CA ALA A 136 13.23 0.04 -3.39
C ALA A 136 12.49 0.67 -2.20
N LEU A 137 12.31 -0.07 -1.11
CA LEU A 137 11.73 0.47 0.13
C LEU A 137 12.58 1.59 0.72
N ARG A 138 13.90 1.40 0.83
CA ARG A 138 14.82 2.46 1.31
C ARG A 138 14.73 3.73 0.48
N ALA A 139 14.59 3.61 -0.84
CA ALA A 139 14.44 4.77 -1.71
C ALA A 139 13.08 5.46 -1.55
N ALA A 140 12.02 4.71 -1.29
CA ALA A 140 10.64 5.22 -1.25
C ALA A 140 10.21 5.78 0.11
N VAL A 141 10.78 5.32 1.24
CA VAL A 141 10.31 5.72 2.58
C VAL A 141 10.31 7.24 2.78
N GLY A 142 11.32 7.95 2.28
CA GLY A 142 11.37 9.41 2.42
C GLY A 142 10.19 10.13 1.75
N SER A 143 9.75 9.68 0.57
CA SER A 143 8.57 10.25 -0.08
C SER A 143 7.26 9.85 0.61
N ILE A 144 7.21 8.66 1.23
CA ILE A 144 6.03 8.19 1.95
C ILE A 144 5.88 8.94 3.27
N ASP A 145 6.97 9.18 4.00
CA ASP A 145 6.95 9.97 5.24
C ASP A 145 6.61 11.44 4.97
N ALA A 146 7.15 12.03 3.89
CA ALA A 146 6.76 13.39 3.47
C ALA A 146 5.26 13.49 3.14
N ALA A 147 4.68 12.45 2.50
CA ALA A 147 3.24 12.37 2.27
C ALA A 147 2.46 12.26 3.59
N ALA A 148 2.94 11.48 4.55
CA ALA A 148 2.30 11.34 5.86
C ALA A 148 2.25 12.68 6.61
N ASP A 149 3.34 13.45 6.60
CA ASP A 149 3.40 14.77 7.22
C ASP A 149 2.40 15.73 6.59
N ARG A 150 2.28 15.73 5.26
CA ARG A 150 1.37 16.60 4.51
C ARG A 150 -0.09 16.25 4.75
N LEU A 151 -0.43 14.97 4.70
CA LEU A 151 -1.80 14.47 4.89
C LEU A 151 -2.23 14.59 6.37
N GLY A 152 -1.31 14.39 7.31
CA GLY A 152 -1.54 14.59 8.75
C GLY A 152 -1.71 16.06 9.14
N SER A 153 -1.05 16.98 8.41
CA SER A 153 -1.20 18.43 8.61
C SER A 153 -2.55 18.97 8.14
N SER A 154 -3.30 18.20 7.34
CA SER A 154 -4.65 18.53 6.88
C SER A 154 -5.76 17.99 7.79
N VAL A 155 -5.79 18.39 9.06
CA VAL A 155 -7.07 18.47 9.78
C VAL A 155 -7.73 19.80 9.38
N PRO A 156 -8.84 19.81 8.62
CA PRO A 156 -9.59 21.03 8.42
C PRO A 156 -10.14 21.43 9.78
N ARG A 157 -9.86 22.65 10.25
CA ARG A 157 -10.60 23.27 11.35
C ARG A 157 -12.07 23.30 10.91
N ARG A 158 -12.87 22.36 11.41
CA ARG A 158 -14.31 22.29 11.15
C ARG A 158 -14.86 23.71 11.40
N PRO A 159 -15.45 24.39 10.40
CA PRO A 159 -16.12 25.65 10.69
C PRO A 159 -17.15 25.33 11.77
N ALA A 160 -17.10 26.06 12.88
CA ALA A 160 -18.13 25.97 13.89
C ALA A 160 -19.45 26.22 13.18
N GLY A 161 -20.27 25.18 13.05
CA GLY A 161 -21.57 25.28 12.40
C GLY A 161 -22.34 26.38 13.11
N SER A 162 -22.59 27.48 12.41
CA SER A 162 -23.55 28.48 12.83
C SER A 162 -24.91 27.78 12.91
N ALA A 163 -25.58 27.94 14.07
CA ALA A 163 -26.91 27.42 14.30
C ALA A 163 -27.83 27.85 13.15
N LEU A 164 -28.46 26.88 12.49
CA LEU A 164 -29.57 27.13 11.59
C LEU A 164 -30.79 27.45 12.45
N HIS A 165 -31.37 28.63 12.22
CA HIS A 165 -32.69 29.04 12.70
C HIS A 165 -33.79 28.16 12.10
#